data_AF-A0A967D1X0-F1
#
_entry.id   AF-A0A967D1X0-F1
#
_cell.length_a   1.000
_cell.length_b   1.000
_cell.length_c   1.000
_cell.angle_alpha   90.00
_cell.angle_beta   90.00
_cell.angle_gamma   90.00
#
_symmetry.space_group_name_H-M   'P 1'
#
loop_
_entity.id
_entity.type
_entity.pdbx_description
1 polymer ?
#
loop_
_entity_poly.entity_id
_entity_poly.type
_entity_poly.pdbx_seq_one_letter_code
_entity_poly.pdbx_strand_id
1 'polypeptide(L)'
;MNLRLRAFSVHLLTASGAVFAMLSLLAAANHDWPVMFLWLVVAFFVDGIDGPLARKYDVKTNAPRFDGALLDMIIDYLTYVFIPAFALFQAHLLDGWHAWYVLILITFS
;
A
#
# COMPACT_ATOMS: atom_id res chain seq x y z
N MET A 1 12.81 17.28 20.91
CA MET A 1 11.62 16.54 20.43
C MET A 1 11.60 15.18 21.11
N ASN A 2 10.49 14.81 21.73
CA ASN A 2 10.32 13.59 22.51
C ASN A 2 10.37 12.35 21.59
N LEU A 3 11.15 11.30 21.91
CA LEU A 3 11.33 10.12 21.04
C LEU A 3 10.00 9.46 20.66
N ARG A 4 9.05 9.44 21.58
CA ARG A 4 7.67 8.96 21.35
C ARG A 4 6.93 9.71 20.25
N LEU A 5 7.12 11.03 20.14
CA LEU A 5 6.46 11.83 19.11
C LEU A 5 7.01 11.49 17.72
N ARG A 6 8.32 11.26 17.61
CA ARG A 6 8.96 10.81 16.36
C ARG A 6 8.50 9.41 15.96
N ALA A 7 8.42 8.49 16.91
CA ALA A 7 7.89 7.15 16.71
C ALA A 7 6.43 7.17 16.22
N PHE A 8 5.56 8.01 16.80
CA PHE A 8 4.18 8.17 16.35
C PHE A 8 4.06 8.78 14.95
N SER A 9 4.92 9.75 14.62
CA SER A 9 4.97 10.31 13.26
C SER A 9 5.32 9.28 12.19
N VAL A 10 6.11 8.25 12.51
CA VAL A 10 6.37 7.14 11.57
C VAL A 10 5.11 6.33 11.33
N HIS A 11 4.30 6.04 12.35
CA HIS A 11 3.01 5.36 12.14
C HIS A 11 2.02 6.18 11.30
N LEU A 12 2.00 7.51 11.48
CA LEU A 12 1.18 8.39 10.64
C LEU A 12 1.68 8.42 9.20
N LEU A 13 3.00 8.35 8.99
CA LEU A 13 3.60 8.26 7.66
C LEU A 13 3.18 6.95 6.99
N THR A 14 3.37 5.80 7.65
CA THR A 14 2.91 4.50 7.12
C THR A 14 1.41 4.54 6.84
N ALA A 15 0.59 5.03 7.77
CA ALA A 15 -0.86 5.13 7.57
C ALA A 15 -1.27 6.00 6.36
N SER A 16 -0.44 6.97 5.96
CA SER A 16 -0.69 7.75 4.74
C SER A 16 -0.60 6.90 3.46
N GLY A 17 0.19 5.82 3.48
CA GLY A 17 0.24 4.82 2.40
C GLY A 17 -1.14 4.23 2.08
N ALA A 18 -1.96 3.97 3.10
CA ALA A 18 -3.34 3.49 2.91
C ALA A 18 -4.23 4.52 2.20
N VAL A 19 -4.03 5.82 2.45
CA VAL A 19 -4.74 6.89 1.74
C VAL A 19 -4.35 6.91 0.27
N PHE A 20 -3.06 6.78 -0.04
CA PHE A 20 -2.58 6.71 -1.42
C PHE A 20 -3.06 5.44 -2.15
N ALA A 21 -3.07 4.29 -1.48
CA ALA A 21 -3.66 3.07 -2.00
C ALA A 21 -5.15 3.25 -2.33
N MET A 22 -5.91 3.90 -1.43
CA MET A 22 -7.32 4.22 -1.67
C MET A 22 -7.51 5.15 -2.87
N LEU A 23 -6.72 6.23 -2.98
CA LEU A 23 -6.77 7.14 -4.13
C LEU A 23 -6.44 6.43 -5.45
N SER A 24 -5.46 5.52 -5.42
CA SER A 24 -5.12 4.68 -6.57
C SER A 24 -6.30 3.78 -6.97
N LEU A 25 -6.95 3.13 -6.02
CA LEU A 25 -8.11 2.27 -6.29
C LEU A 25 -9.29 3.08 -6.87
N LEU A 26 -9.55 4.29 -6.36
CA LEU A 26 -10.57 5.19 -6.91
C LEU A 26 -10.25 5.59 -8.36
N ALA A 27 -8.99 5.89 -8.67
CA ALA A 27 -8.57 6.20 -10.03
C ALA A 27 -8.74 5.00 -10.97
N ALA A 28 -8.35 3.81 -10.54
CA ALA A 28 -8.54 2.56 -11.28
C ALA A 28 -10.03 2.28 -11.56
N ALA A 29 -10.90 2.50 -10.57
CA ALA A 29 -12.35 2.32 -10.72
C ALA A 29 -12.97 3.28 -11.74
N ASN A 30 -12.39 4.47 -11.89
CA ASN A 30 -12.75 5.46 -12.91
C ASN A 30 -12.03 5.25 -14.25
N HIS A 31 -11.30 4.15 -14.43
CA HIS A 31 -10.47 3.86 -15.60
C HIS A 31 -9.39 4.93 -15.90
N ASP A 32 -8.98 5.72 -14.89
CA ASP A 32 -7.88 6.68 -14.98
C ASP A 32 -6.56 6.00 -14.58
N TRP A 33 -6.02 5.20 -15.50
CA TRP A 33 -4.81 4.41 -15.29
C TRP A 33 -3.56 5.24 -14.97
N PRO A 34 -3.29 6.38 -15.65
CA PRO A 34 -2.14 7.21 -15.31
C PRO A 34 -2.20 7.73 -13.87
N VAL A 35 -3.38 8.18 -13.41
CA VAL A 35 -3.54 8.67 -12.04
C VAL A 35 -3.47 7.53 -11.02
N MET A 36 -3.98 6.34 -11.34
CA MET A 36 -3.78 5.14 -10.53
C MET A 36 -2.28 4.86 -10.33
N PHE A 37 -1.51 4.78 -11.41
CA PHE A 37 -0.07 4.52 -11.33
C PHE A 37 0.67 5.62 -10.58
N LEU A 38 0.29 6.90 -10.76
CA LEU A 38 0.85 8.01 -9.99
C LEU A 38 0.70 7.78 -8.49
N TRP A 39 -0.51 7.41 -8.03
CA TRP A 39 -0.75 7.16 -6.62
C TRP A 39 -0.03 5.92 -6.09
N LEU A 40 0.12 4.86 -6.88
CA LEU A 40 0.97 3.72 -6.51
C LEU A 40 2.43 4.12 -6.33
N VAL A 41 2.99 4.91 -7.25
CA VAL A 41 4.37 5.41 -7.12
C VAL A 41 4.54 6.25 -5.86
N VAL A 42 3.56 7.11 -5.55
CA VAL A 42 3.56 7.88 -4.30
C VAL A 42 3.49 6.95 -3.07
N ALA A 43 2.65 5.93 -3.09
CA ALA A 43 2.56 4.95 -2.01
C ALA A 43 3.88 4.19 -1.79
N PHE A 44 4.52 3.71 -2.87
CA PHE A 44 5.82 3.04 -2.81
C PHE A 44 6.94 3.95 -2.30
N PHE A 45 6.87 5.25 -2.59
CA PHE A 45 7.81 6.20 -2.02
C PHE A 45 7.67 6.34 -0.50
N VAL A 46 6.45 6.24 0.02
CA VAL A 46 6.19 6.26 1.48
C VAL A 46 6.72 4.99 2.14
N ASP A 47 6.38 3.82 1.60
CA ASP A 47 6.85 2.49 2.03
C ASP A 47 8.40 2.41 2.04
N GLY A 48 9.05 2.88 0.96
CA GLY A 48 10.51 2.92 0.90
C GLY A 48 11.17 3.79 1.98
N ILE A 49 10.44 4.75 2.56
CA ILE A 49 10.94 5.70 3.56
C ILE A 49 10.60 5.24 4.99
N ASP A 50 9.42 4.69 5.23
CA ASP A 50 8.93 4.41 6.57
C ASP A 50 9.69 3.26 7.26
N GLY A 51 10.12 2.22 6.53
CA GLY A 51 10.93 1.12 7.04
C GLY A 51 12.30 1.58 7.58
N PRO A 52 13.11 2.34 6.81
CA PRO A 52 14.34 2.95 7.30
C PRO A 52 14.13 3.88 8.50
N LEU A 53 13.07 4.71 8.48
CA LEU A 53 12.74 5.57 9.62
C LEU A 53 12.35 4.75 10.85
N ALA A 54 11.61 3.66 10.66
CA ALA A 54 11.17 2.81 11.74
C ALA A 54 12.34 2.16 12.47
N ARG A 55 13.34 1.68 11.71
CA ARG A 55 14.59 1.16 12.28
C ARG A 55 15.39 2.24 13.00
N LYS A 56 15.46 3.45 12.42
CA LYS A 56 16.19 4.58 13.00
C LYS A 56 15.63 5.06 14.34
N TYR A 57 14.31 5.00 14.52
CA TYR A 57 13.64 5.49 15.73
C TYR A 57 13.21 4.38 16.70
N ASP A 58 13.58 3.13 16.43
CA ASP A 58 13.24 1.95 17.22
C ASP A 58 11.76 1.97 17.67
N VAL A 59 10.85 2.08 16.70
CA VAL A 59 9.42 2.33 16.94
C VAL A 59 8.78 1.21 17.75
N LYS A 60 9.28 -0.03 17.61
CA LYS A 60 8.80 -1.20 18.38
C LYS A 60 9.00 -1.00 19.88
N THR A 61 10.12 -0.42 20.29
CA THR A 61 10.41 -0.11 21.69
C THR A 61 9.75 1.19 22.13
N ASN A 62 9.70 2.19 21.25
CA ASN A 62 9.30 3.55 21.61
C ASN A 62 7.80 3.86 21.44
N ALA A 63 7.05 3.07 20.66
CA ALA A 63 5.61 3.18 20.47
C ALA A 63 4.92 1.81 20.24
N PRO A 64 5.02 0.86 21.18
CA PRO A 64 4.54 -0.53 21.02
C PRO A 64 3.01 -0.66 20.89
N ARG A 65 2.25 0.42 21.08
CA ARG A 65 0.79 0.40 21.06
C ARG A 65 0.22 0.19 19.64
N PHE A 66 0.99 0.51 18.61
CA PHE A 66 0.60 0.32 17.21
C PHE A 66 1.59 -0.63 16.54
N ASP A 67 1.06 -1.68 15.93
CA ASP A 67 1.88 -2.59 15.14
C ASP A 67 2.11 -2.00 13.75
N GLY A 68 3.21 -1.26 13.64
CA GLY A 68 3.63 -0.67 12.37
C GLY A 68 3.91 -1.73 11.29
N ALA A 69 4.39 -2.92 11.68
CA ALA A 69 4.70 -3.97 10.71
C ALA A 69 3.42 -4.63 10.15
N LEU A 70 2.39 -4.79 10.99
CA LEU A 70 1.09 -5.23 10.50
C LEU A 70 0.46 -4.20 9.55
N LEU A 71 0.55 -2.91 9.88
CA LEU A 71 0.03 -1.84 9.02
C LEU A 71 0.73 -1.80 7.68
N ASP A 72 2.07 -1.90 7.70
CA ASP A 72 2.93 -1.97 6.51
C ASP A 72 2.53 -3.14 5.60
N MET A 73 2.41 -4.35 6.17
CA MET A 73 1.99 -5.55 5.43
C MET A 73 0.60 -5.40 4.78
N ILE A 74 -0.34 -4.69 5.43
CA ILE A 74 -1.65 -4.42 4.84
C ILE A 74 -1.51 -3.49 3.63
N ILE A 75 -0.70 -2.44 3.74
CA ILE A 75 -0.48 -1.47 2.66
C ILE A 75 0.26 -2.12 1.49
N ASP A 76 1.25 -2.96 1.77
CA ASP A 76 1.96 -3.75 0.77
C ASP A 76 1.00 -4.63 -0.01
N TYR A 77 0.16 -5.40 0.68
CA TYR A 77 -0.81 -6.25 0.02
C TYR A 77 -1.78 -5.44 -0.87
N LEU A 78 -2.21 -4.26 -0.41
CA LEU A 78 -3.07 -3.38 -1.20
C LEU A 78 -2.37 -2.87 -2.46
N THR A 79 -1.12 -2.43 -2.34
CA THR A 79 -0.40 -1.71 -3.41
C THR A 79 0.30 -2.63 -4.40
N TYR A 80 0.88 -3.76 -3.94
CA TYR A 80 1.59 -4.71 -4.79
C TYR A 80 0.68 -5.80 -5.38
N VAL A 81 -0.39 -6.20 -4.68
CA VAL A 81 -1.22 -7.34 -5.10
C VAL A 81 -2.61 -6.87 -5.51
N PHE A 82 -3.36 -6.27 -4.59
CA PHE A 82 -4.79 -6.06 -4.77
C PHE A 82 -5.12 -5.05 -5.87
N ILE A 83 -4.55 -3.85 -5.83
CA ILE A 83 -4.82 -2.79 -6.81
C ILE A 83 -4.37 -3.19 -8.22
N PRO A 84 -3.16 -3.74 -8.43
CA PRO A 84 -2.76 -4.23 -9.76
C PRO A 84 -3.68 -5.34 -10.28
N ALA A 85 -4.10 -6.29 -9.44
CA ALA A 85 -5.03 -7.34 -9.84
C ALA A 85 -6.39 -6.77 -10.26
N PHE A 86 -6.92 -5.82 -9.49
CA PHE A 86 -8.14 -5.09 -9.82
C PHE A 86 -8.01 -4.37 -11.16
N ALA A 87 -6.90 -3.66 -11.38
CA ALA A 87 -6.67 -2.90 -12.61
C ALA A 87 -6.56 -3.82 -13.84
N LEU A 88 -5.85 -4.94 -13.75
CA LEU A 88 -5.75 -5.92 -14.84
C LEU A 88 -7.12 -6.45 -15.26
N PHE A 89 -7.96 -6.78 -14.27
CA PHE A 89 -9.30 -7.29 -14.50
C PHE A 89 -10.22 -6.20 -15.09
N GLN A 90 -10.21 -5.00 -14.51
CA GLN A 90 -11.09 -3.90 -14.92
C GLN A 90 -10.69 -3.29 -16.27
N ALA A 91 -9.40 -3.30 -16.61
CA ALA A 91 -8.88 -2.84 -17.89
C ALA A 91 -9.16 -3.80 -19.07
N HIS A 92 -9.79 -4.97 -18.80
CA HIS A 92 -10.00 -6.02 -19.80
C HIS A 92 -8.69 -6.43 -20.51
N LEU A 93 -7.57 -6.40 -19.77
CA LEU A 93 -6.27 -6.88 -20.26
C LEU A 93 -6.21 -8.41 -20.28
N LEU A 94 -7.13 -9.05 -19.55
CA LEU A 94 -7.35 -10.48 -19.52
C LEU A 94 -8.82 -10.72 -19.89
N ASP A 95 -9.05 -11.46 -20.97
CA ASP A 95 -10.41 -11.71 -21.47
C ASP A 95 -10.90 -13.11 -21.10
N GLY A 96 -12.22 -13.31 -21.09
CA GLY A 96 -12.82 -14.63 -20.92
C GLY A 96 -12.66 -15.26 -19.53
N TRP A 97 -12.91 -16.56 -19.44
CA TRP A 97 -13.00 -17.26 -18.15
C TRP A 97 -11.66 -17.38 -17.41
N HIS A 98 -10.54 -17.33 -18.13
CA HIS A 98 -9.20 -17.45 -17.55
C HIS A 98 -8.78 -16.20 -16.77
N ALA A 99 -9.36 -15.03 -17.07
CA ALA A 99 -9.16 -13.81 -16.29
C ALA A 99 -9.52 -14.01 -14.80
N TRP A 100 -10.56 -14.79 -14.51
CA TRP A 100 -10.96 -15.13 -13.14
C TRP A 100 -9.92 -16.01 -12.44
N TYR A 101 -9.33 -16.97 -13.14
CA TYR A 101 -8.27 -17.80 -12.58
C TYR A 101 -7.02 -16.98 -12.27
N VAL A 102 -6.63 -16.08 -13.19
CA VAL A 102 -5.49 -15.18 -12.97
C VAL A 102 -5.75 -14.24 -11.79
N LEU A 103 -6.96 -13.68 -11.67
CA LEU A 103 -7.36 -12.84 -10.53
C LEU A 103 -7.23 -13.59 -9.20
N ILE A 104 -7.67 -14.85 -9.16
CA ILE A 104 -7.52 -15.71 -7.96
C ILE A 104 -6.04 -15.98 -7.70
N LEU A 105 -5.26 -16.38 -8.68
CA LEU A 105 -3.84 -16.70 -8.47
C LEU A 105 -3.03 -15.51 -7.96
N ILE A 106 -3.29 -14.30 -8.48
CA ILE A 106 -2.62 -13.09 -8.01
C ILE A 106 -3.03 -12.77 -6.57
N THR A 107 -4.31 -12.90 -6.21
CA THR A 107 -4.77 -12.57 -4.85
C THR A 107 -4.26 -13.54 -3.77
N PHE A 108 -3.85 -14.75 -4.16
CA PHE A 108 -3.30 -15.78 -3.28
C PHE A 108 -1.75 -15.90 -3.31
N SER A 109 -1.05 -15.05 -4.05
CA SER A 109 0.43 -14.98 -4.05
C SER A 109 0.95 -14.17 -2.87
#